data_AF-A0A965F516-F1
#
_entry.id   AF-A0A965F516-F1
#
_cell.length_a   1.000
_cell.length_b   1.000
_cell.length_c   1.000
_cell.angle_alpha   90.00
_cell.angle_beta   90.00
_cell.angle_gamma   90.00
#
_symmetry.space_group_name_H-M   'P 1'
#
loop_
_entity.id
_entity.type
_entity.pdbx_description
1 polymer ?
#
loop_
_entity_poly.entity_id
_entity_poly.type
_entity_poly.pdbx_seq_one_letter_code
_entity_poly.pdbx_strand_id
1 'polypeptide(L)'
;TGANSGIGFEASRMLAGRGAHVVMSCRDEGRMGAALTSLRAMVPDAKVEGLVLDLASLGSIERASNELANSHPHIDVLVNNAGVMAVPERTTVDGFELQFGTNPCVPHPGKT
;
A
#
# COMPACT_ATOMS: atom_id res chain seq x y z
N THR A 1 -0.52 -2.12 -0.96
CA THR A 1 0.00 -0.82 -0.49
C THR A 1 -1.11 0.01 0.14
N GLY A 2 -0.80 0.88 1.09
CA GLY A 2 -1.81 1.70 1.80
C GLY A 2 -2.74 0.87 2.68
N ALA A 3 -2.20 -0.12 3.39
CA ALA A 3 -2.97 -1.16 4.08
C ALA A 3 -3.27 -0.88 5.56
N ASN A 4 -2.86 0.28 6.09
CA ASN A 4 -3.06 0.61 7.50
C ASN A 4 -4.48 1.12 7.84
N SER A 5 -5.34 1.36 6.85
CA SER A 5 -6.72 1.76 7.05
C SER A 5 -7.60 1.47 5.82
N GLY A 6 -8.92 1.64 5.98
CA GLY A 6 -9.89 1.59 4.89
C GLY A 6 -9.89 0.27 4.12
N ILE A 7 -10.03 0.37 2.80
CA ILE A 7 -10.12 -0.79 1.89
C ILE A 7 -8.87 -1.66 1.96
N GLY A 8 -7.69 -1.05 2.08
CA GLY A 8 -6.43 -1.80 2.16
C GLY A 8 -6.32 -2.67 3.41
N PHE A 9 -6.83 -2.16 4.54
CA PHE A 9 -6.88 -2.93 5.79
C PHE A 9 -7.85 -4.10 5.69
N GLU A 10 -9.07 -3.85 5.21
CA GLU A 10 -10.09 -4.91 5.08
C GLU A 10 -9.69 -5.98 4.06
N ALA A 11 -9.08 -5.59 2.94
CA ALA A 11 -8.52 -6.53 1.98
C ALA A 11 -7.43 -7.40 2.64
N SER A 12 -6.54 -6.79 3.43
CA SER A 12 -5.50 -7.52 4.16
C SER A 12 -6.11 -8.52 5.16
N ARG A 13 -7.13 -8.10 5.90
CA ARG A 13 -7.85 -8.95 6.86
C ARG A 13 -8.52 -10.13 6.16
N MET A 14 -9.21 -9.90 5.04
CA MET A 14 -9.90 -10.95 4.29
C MET A 14 -8.92 -11.95 3.68
N LEU A 15 -7.81 -11.48 3.11
CA LEU A 15 -6.77 -12.34 2.54
C LEU A 15 -6.09 -13.17 3.64
N ALA A 16 -5.70 -12.53 4.75
CA ALA A 16 -5.11 -13.22 5.89
C ALA A 16 -6.07 -14.26 6.50
N GLY A 17 -7.37 -13.93 6.61
CA GLY A 17 -8.41 -14.85 7.07
C GLY A 17 -8.66 -16.04 6.13
N ARG A 18 -8.18 -15.97 4.88
CA ARG A 18 -8.18 -17.08 3.92
C ARG A 18 -6.85 -17.84 3.89
N GLY A 19 -5.94 -17.55 4.81
CA GLY A 19 -4.66 -18.24 4.96
C GLY A 19 -3.52 -17.67 4.10
N ALA A 20 -3.74 -16.54 3.42
CA ALA A 20 -2.66 -15.88 2.69
C ALA A 20 -1.61 -15.29 3.65
N HIS A 21 -0.35 -15.27 3.22
CA HIS A 21 0.66 -14.42 3.83
C HIS A 21 0.51 -13.00 3.27
N VAL A 22 0.21 -12.03 4.13
CA VAL A 22 -0.03 -10.64 3.69
C VAL A 22 1.05 -9.71 4.22
N VAL A 23 1.79 -9.09 3.30
CA VAL A 23 2.66 -7.96 3.61
C VAL A 23 1.87 -6.66 3.48
N MET A 24 1.63 -6.01 4.62
CA MET A 24 0.93 -4.74 4.69
C MET A 24 1.94 -3.61 4.57
N SER A 25 1.69 -2.62 3.70
CA SER A 25 2.61 -1.49 3.57
C SER A 25 1.95 -0.13 3.76
N CYS A 26 2.66 0.77 4.45
CA CYS A 26 2.30 2.17 4.64
C CYS A 26 3.53 3.00 5.03
N ARG A 27 3.40 4.34 4.97
CA ARG A 27 4.51 5.27 5.27
C ARG A 27 4.80 5.48 6.76
N ASP A 28 3.87 5.13 7.65
CA ASP A 28 3.91 5.46 9.08
C ASP A 28 4.03 4.16 9.90
N GLU A 29 5.22 3.94 10.47
CA GLU A 29 5.51 2.75 11.28
C GLU A 29 4.57 2.59 12.47
N GLY A 30 4.23 3.68 13.16
CA GLY A 30 3.35 3.64 14.32
C GLY A 30 1.94 3.18 13.95
N ARG A 31 1.39 3.73 12.87
CA ARG A 31 0.08 3.31 12.33
C ARG A 31 0.12 1.89 11.79
N MET A 32 1.25 1.46 11.21
CA MET A 32 1.42 0.07 10.76
C MET A 32 1.36 -0.90 11.95
N GLY A 33 2.07 -0.61 13.05
CA GLY A 33 2.05 -1.46 14.25
C GLY A 33 0.64 -1.62 14.84
N ALA A 34 -0.13 -0.53 14.93
CA ALA A 34 -1.51 -0.56 15.39
C ALA A 34 -2.42 -1.39 14.47
N ALA A 35 -2.25 -1.26 13.14
CA ALA A 35 -3.00 -2.05 12.16
C ALA A 35 -2.68 -3.55 12.27
N LEU A 36 -1.39 -3.92 12.35
CA LEU A 36 -0.99 -5.32 12.54
C LEU A 36 -1.56 -5.93 13.81
N THR A 37 -1.52 -5.17 14.91
CA THR A 37 -2.08 -5.60 16.20
C THR A 37 -3.58 -5.85 16.09
N SER A 38 -4.30 -4.91 15.47
CA SER A 38 -5.74 -5.01 15.26
C SER A 38 -6.10 -6.21 14.37
N LEU A 39 -5.36 -6.42 13.28
CA LEU A 39 -5.60 -7.52 12.36
C LEU A 39 -5.37 -8.87 13.05
N ARG A 40 -4.28 -9.03 13.79
CA ARG A 40 -4.01 -10.25 14.56
C ARG A 40 -5.06 -10.52 15.63
N ALA A 41 -5.62 -9.49 16.25
CA ALA A 41 -6.73 -9.67 17.19
C ALA A 41 -8.01 -10.18 16.50
N MET A 42 -8.26 -9.79 15.25
CA MET A 42 -9.40 -10.25 14.46
C MET A 42 -9.19 -11.61 13.81
N VAL A 43 -7.94 -11.94 13.47
CA VAL A 43 -7.54 -13.18 12.80
C VAL A 43 -6.29 -13.72 13.53
N PRO A 44 -6.46 -14.52 14.60
CA PRO A 44 -5.36 -14.94 15.47
C PRO A 44 -4.21 -15.68 14.74
N ASP A 45 -4.55 -16.49 13.74
CA ASP A 45 -3.58 -17.28 12.96
C ASP A 45 -3.07 -16.54 11.71
N ALA A 46 -3.32 -15.23 11.61
CA ALA A 46 -2.92 -14.43 10.46
C ALA A 46 -1.40 -14.37 10.30
N LYS A 47 -0.92 -14.80 9.13
CA LYS A 47 0.44 -14.53 8.67
C LYS A 47 0.48 -13.13 8.08
N VAL A 48 0.80 -12.14 8.92
CA VAL A 48 0.88 -10.74 8.52
C VAL A 48 2.15 -10.09 9.02
N GLU A 49 2.71 -9.24 8.17
CA GLU A 49 3.90 -8.43 8.46
C GLU A 49 3.74 -7.02 7.88
N GLY A 50 4.52 -6.09 8.43
CA GLY A 50 4.49 -4.68 8.03
C GLY A 50 5.75 -4.32 7.26
N LEU A 51 5.57 -3.54 6.20
CA LEU A 51 6.66 -2.99 5.39
C LEU A 51 6.49 -1.48 5.26
N VAL A 52 7.53 -0.73 5.63
CA VAL A 52 7.51 0.73 5.49
C VAL A 52 7.71 1.07 4.02
N LEU A 53 6.72 1.75 3.45
CA LEU A 53 6.75 2.15 2.05
C LEU A 53 6.12 3.53 1.87
N ASP A 54 6.95 4.48 1.46
CA ASP A 54 6.51 5.75 0.92
C ASP A 54 6.66 5.74 -0.60
N LEU A 55 5.52 5.68 -1.31
CA LEU A 55 5.48 5.69 -2.78
C LEU A 55 5.91 7.04 -3.39
N ALA A 56 6.02 8.11 -2.60
CA ALA A 56 6.57 9.39 -3.06
C ALA A 56 8.10 9.43 -3.03
N SER A 57 8.78 8.38 -2.55
CA SER A 57 10.23 8.31 -2.44
C SER A 57 10.80 7.10 -3.16
N LEU A 58 11.54 7.34 -4.26
CA LEU A 58 12.22 6.27 -5.00
C LEU A 58 13.17 5.45 -4.11
N GLY A 59 13.90 6.12 -3.20
CA GLY A 59 14.76 5.42 -2.25
C GLY A 59 13.97 4.56 -1.25
N SER A 60 12.75 4.97 -0.86
CA SER A 60 11.87 4.10 -0.05
C SER A 60 11.38 2.90 -0.86
N ILE A 61 11.02 3.10 -2.12
CA ILE A 61 10.57 2.04 -3.02
C ILE A 61 11.69 1.01 -3.22
N GLU A 62 12.91 1.46 -3.49
CA GLU A 62 14.07 0.59 -3.70
C GLU A 62 14.39 -0.25 -2.46
N ARG A 63 14.45 0.38 -1.27
CA ARG A 63 14.68 -0.34 -0.01
C ARG A 63 13.59 -1.39 0.25
N ALA A 64 12.32 -1.00 0.13
CA ALA A 64 11.19 -1.90 0.35
C ALA A 64 11.16 -3.05 -0.67
N SER A 65 11.54 -2.78 -1.92
CA SER A 65 11.62 -3.80 -2.98
C SER A 65 12.73 -4.80 -2.69
N ASN A 66 13.89 -4.35 -2.24
CA ASN A 66 15.00 -5.22 -1.85
C ASN A 66 14.63 -6.08 -0.63
N GLU A 67 13.97 -5.49 0.37
CA GLU A 67 13.51 -6.23 1.55
C GLU A 67 12.50 -7.31 1.20
N LEU A 68 11.53 -6.98 0.33
CA LEU A 68 10.56 -7.94 -0.20
C LEU A 68 11.23 -9.04 -1.01
N ALA A 69 12.12 -8.70 -1.94
CA ALA A 69 12.79 -9.69 -2.79
C ALA A 69 13.65 -10.67 -1.98
N ASN A 70 14.27 -10.20 -0.89
CA ASN A 70 15.07 -11.04 0.00
C ASN A 70 14.22 -11.95 0.89
N SER A 71 13.09 -11.46 1.38
CA SER A 71 12.23 -12.19 2.34
C SER A 71 11.17 -13.05 1.66
N HIS A 72 10.72 -12.65 0.48
CA HIS A 72 9.63 -13.25 -0.29
C HIS A 72 10.06 -13.36 -1.76
N PRO A 73 10.72 -14.46 -2.16
CA PRO A 73 11.19 -14.64 -3.53
C PRO A 73 10.05 -14.77 -4.55
N HIS A 74 8.81 -14.95 -4.10
CA HIS A 74 7.61 -15.00 -4.91
C HIS A 74 6.51 -14.11 -4.32
N ILE A 75 5.82 -13.36 -5.17
CA ILE A 75 4.64 -12.56 -4.82
C ILE A 75 3.49 -12.99 -5.73
N ASP A 76 2.46 -13.61 -5.15
CA ASP A 76 1.29 -14.09 -5.90
C ASP A 76 0.39 -12.94 -6.36
N VAL A 77 0.24 -11.92 -5.51
CA VAL A 77 -0.70 -10.80 -5.73
C VAL A 77 -0.10 -9.51 -5.20
N LEU A 78 -0.16 -8.45 -6.03
CA LEU A 78 0.15 -7.08 -5.61
C LEU A 78 -1.13 -6.23 -5.66
N VAL A 79 -1.52 -5.69 -4.50
CA VAL A 79 -2.67 -4.78 -4.39
C VAL A 79 -2.18 -3.33 -4.37
N ASN A 80 -2.28 -2.63 -5.49
CA ASN A 80 -1.95 -1.20 -5.65
C ASN A 80 -3.05 -0.29 -5.07
N ASN A 81 -3.24 -0.37 -3.75
CA ASN A 81 -4.34 0.31 -3.05
C ASN A 81 -3.95 1.67 -2.43
N ALA A 82 -2.66 2.03 -2.41
CA ALA A 82 -2.26 3.36 -1.93
C ALA A 82 -2.74 4.46 -2.90
N GLY A 83 -3.92 5.01 -2.62
CA GLY A 83 -4.45 6.19 -3.30
C GLY A 83 -3.98 7.46 -2.60
N VAL A 84 -3.22 8.29 -3.30
CA VAL A 84 -2.94 9.66 -2.84
C VAL A 84 -4.10 10.56 -3.29
N MET A 85 -5.26 10.44 -2.63
CA MET A 85 -6.29 11.47 -2.73
C MET A 85 -6.01 12.54 -1.68
N ALA A 86 -5.32 13.60 -2.10
CA ALA A 86 -4.98 14.87 -1.43
C ALA A 86 -3.47 15.13 -1.38
N VAL A 87 -2.88 15.46 -2.54
CA VAL A 87 -1.68 16.31 -2.57
C VAL A 87 -2.21 17.74 -2.72
N PRO A 88 -2.00 18.66 -1.76
CA PRO A 88 -2.08 20.08 -2.07
C PRO A 88 -1.04 20.35 -3.16
N GLU A 89 -1.42 21.00 -4.27
CA GLU A 89 -0.53 21.34 -5.39
C GLU A 89 0.88 21.70 -4.89
N ARG A 90 1.85 20.80 -5.13
CA ARG A 90 3.27 21.11 -5.04
C ARG A 90 4.01 20.38 -6.14
N THR A 91 4.69 21.20 -6.94
CA THR A 91 5.61 20.82 -8.00
C THR A 91 6.79 20.04 -7.42
N THR A 92 7.25 19.00 -8.12
CA THR A 92 8.56 18.40 -7.88
C THR A 92 9.66 19.36 -8.33
N VAL A 93 10.86 19.25 -7.75
CA VAL A 93 12.03 20.07 -8.12
C VAL A 93 12.42 19.94 -9.61
N ASP A 94 11.98 18.86 -10.26
CA ASP A 94 12.29 18.54 -11.66
C ASP A 94 11.11 18.74 -12.64
N GLY A 95 10.03 19.41 -12.23
CA GLY A 95 9.03 19.93 -13.17
C GLY A 95 8.16 18.92 -13.93
N PHE A 96 7.95 17.69 -13.44
CA PHE A 96 7.05 16.71 -14.06
C PHE A 96 5.65 16.71 -13.43
N GLU A 97 4.62 16.67 -14.28
CA GLU A 97 3.21 16.62 -13.90
C GLU A 97 2.80 15.20 -13.48
N LEU A 98 2.29 15.06 -12.26
CA LEU A 98 2.02 13.77 -11.61
C LEU A 98 0.64 13.16 -11.94
N GLN A 99 -0.10 13.71 -12.90
CA GLN A 99 -1.48 13.26 -13.19
C GLN A 99 -1.60 12.04 -14.10
N PHE A 100 -0.53 11.62 -14.79
CA PHE A 100 -0.59 10.46 -15.69
C PHE A 100 -0.15 9.13 -15.07
N GLY A 101 0.30 9.10 -13.81
CA GLY A 101 0.99 7.94 -13.25
C GLY A 101 0.16 6.94 -12.43
N THR A 102 -1.03 7.31 -11.94
CA THR A 102 -1.62 6.59 -10.78
C THR A 102 -3.06 6.13 -10.93
N ASN A 103 -3.70 6.29 -12.10
CA ASN A 103 -5.11 5.93 -12.24
C ASN A 103 -5.45 5.26 -13.59
N PRO A 104 -5.52 3.91 -13.66
CA PRO A 104 -6.29 3.25 -14.71
C PRO A 104 -7.79 3.46 -14.43
N CYS A 105 -8.47 4.20 -15.31
CA CYS A 105 -9.92 4.39 -15.41
C CYS A 105 -10.64 5.24 -14.34
N VAL A 106 -10.75 6.55 -14.62
CA VAL A 106 -11.99 7.30 -14.32
C VAL A 106 -12.69 7.56 -15.66
N PRO A 107 -13.97 7.17 -15.86
CA PRO A 107 -14.74 7.57 -17.02
C PRO A 107 -15.06 9.06 -16.92
N HIS A 108 -14.76 9.80 -17.99
CA HIS A 108 -15.12 11.20 -18.15
C HIS A 108 -16.65 11.34 -18.33
N PRO A 109 -17.36 12.14 -17.52
CA PRO A 109 -18.72 12.54 -17.86
C PRO A 109 -18.64 13.63 -18.93
N GLY A 110 -18.78 13.23 -20.18
CA GLY A 110 -18.95 14.14 -21.29
C GLY A 110 -20.21 14.99 -21.10
N LYS A 111 -20.02 16.31 -21.13
CA LYS A 111 -21.08 17.29 -21.34
C LYS A 111 -21.52 17.23 -22.80
N THR A 112 -22.81 16.99 -23.03
CA THR A 112 -23.66 17.65 -24.04
C THR A 112 -25.06 17.68 -23.51
#